data_AF-A0A4Y2WW43-F1
#
_entry.id   AF-A0A4Y2WW43-F1
#
_cell.length_a   1.000
_cell.length_b   1.000
_cell.length_c   1.000
_cell.angle_alpha   90.00
_cell.angle_beta   90.00
_cell.angle_gamma   90.00
#
_symmetry.space_group_name_H-M   'P 1'
#
loop_
_entity.id
_entity.type
_entity.pdbx_description
1 polymer ?
#
loop_
_entity_poly.entity_id
_entity_poly.type
_entity_poly.pdbx_seq_one_letter_code
_entity_poly.pdbx_strand_id
1 'polypeptide(L)'
;MCGCSDLFTNFCDRLQQTKASLQRPYSNQILTPAEMFEFCRENLKGISFTYIKDEEIIQHHNKLLDQFENSVAITGTRSFHCFVPVSESNLKCFITSQATEYEIHSTIKAIQITLHTRDSIACVYDGQWWLAEVNDISDINKDVLVTIYQPRRYKDGF
;
A
#
# COMPACT_ATOMS: atom_id res chain seq x y z
N MET A 1 -15.13 18.94 16.81
CA MET A 1 -14.70 20.35 16.89
C MET A 1 -13.17 20.38 16.92
N CYS A 2 -12.51 20.31 15.77
CA CYS A 2 -11.09 20.64 15.62
C CYS A 2 -10.93 21.14 14.19
N GLY A 3 -10.21 22.23 13.99
CA GLY A 3 -10.01 22.78 12.64
C GLY A 3 -10.24 24.28 12.58
N CYS A 4 -9.43 25.02 13.34
CA CYS A 4 -9.15 26.42 12.99
C CYS A 4 -7.87 26.95 13.65
N SER A 5 -7.31 26.26 14.66
CA SER A 5 -6.09 26.68 15.36
C SER A 5 -4.82 26.58 14.50
N ASP A 6 -4.67 25.50 13.75
CA ASP A 6 -3.34 25.13 13.21
C ASP A 6 -2.91 26.00 12.02
N LEU A 7 -3.88 26.57 11.28
CA LEU A 7 -3.61 27.53 10.21
C LEU A 7 -3.22 28.91 10.75
N PHE A 8 -3.77 29.30 11.89
CA PHE A 8 -3.43 30.58 12.53
C PHE A 8 -2.04 30.54 13.18
N THR A 9 -1.64 29.41 13.76
CA THR A 9 -0.30 29.25 14.36
C THR A 9 0.80 29.37 13.30
N ASN A 10 0.68 28.65 12.17
CA ASN A 10 1.67 28.69 11.08
C ASN A 10 1.82 30.09 10.44
N PHE A 11 0.75 30.88 10.37
CA PHE A 11 0.80 32.24 9.82
C PHE A 11 1.43 33.23 10.80
N CYS A 12 1.14 33.10 12.10
CA CYS A 12 1.78 33.89 13.15
C CYS A 12 3.30 33.64 13.23
N ASP A 13 3.74 32.40 13.01
CA ASP A 13 5.15 32.03 13.10
C ASP A 13 6.00 32.68 11.99
N ARG A 14 5.52 32.70 10.73
CA ARG A 14 6.22 33.38 9.62
C ARG A 14 6.33 34.89 9.83
N LEU A 15 5.28 35.51 10.37
CA LEU A 15 5.27 36.95 10.64
C LEU A 15 6.26 37.30 11.77
N GLN A 16 6.33 36.48 12.81
CA GLN A 16 7.28 36.68 13.91
C GLN A 16 8.74 36.48 13.46
N GLN A 17 9.02 35.49 12.62
CA GLN A 17 10.35 35.31 12.02
C GLN A 17 10.77 36.47 11.13
N THR A 18 9.87 36.93 10.25
CA THR A 18 10.15 38.01 9.31
C THR A 18 10.40 39.31 10.07
N LYS A 19 9.59 39.58 11.10
CA LYS A 19 9.79 40.72 12.00
C LYS A 19 11.11 40.61 12.77
N ALA A 20 11.45 39.45 13.31
CA ALA A 20 12.71 39.25 14.02
C ALA A 20 13.92 39.43 13.09
N SER A 21 13.86 38.90 11.86
CA SER A 21 14.92 39.06 10.87
C SER A 21 15.10 40.53 10.44
N LEU A 22 13.99 41.26 10.24
CA LEU A 22 13.99 42.69 9.94
C LEU A 22 14.50 43.56 11.09
N GLN A 23 14.31 43.12 12.34
CA GLN A 23 14.73 43.85 13.55
C GLN A 23 16.19 43.56 13.95
N ARG A 24 16.84 42.56 13.35
CA ARG A 24 18.24 42.23 13.62
C ARG A 24 19.18 43.19 12.87
N PRO A 25 20.37 43.47 13.44
CA PRO A 25 21.45 44.14 12.70
C PRO A 25 21.79 43.36 11.41
N TYR A 26 22.55 43.96 10.49
CA TYR A 26 23.05 43.25 9.30
C TYR A 26 23.87 41.98 9.62
N SER A 27 24.31 41.82 10.88
CA SER A 27 24.84 40.57 11.42
C SER A 27 23.72 39.72 12.07
N ASN A 28 23.69 38.42 11.77
CA ASN A 28 22.76 37.39 12.31
C ASN A 28 21.34 37.36 11.71
N GLN A 29 21.19 37.74 10.43
CA GLN A 29 19.94 37.51 9.70
C GLN A 29 19.65 36.01 9.56
N ILE A 30 18.36 35.66 9.53
CA ILE A 30 17.93 34.27 9.28
C ILE A 30 17.85 34.11 7.76
N LEU A 31 18.84 33.46 7.16
CA LEU A 31 19.00 33.35 5.71
C LEU A 31 18.77 31.93 5.20
N THR A 32 18.90 30.93 6.07
CA THR A 32 18.76 29.52 5.72
C THR A 32 17.60 28.84 6.47
N PRO A 33 17.03 27.75 5.93
CA PRO A 33 16.03 26.95 6.63
C PRO A 33 16.52 26.37 7.97
N ALA A 34 17.81 26.03 8.06
CA ALA A 34 18.42 25.56 9.30
C ALA A 34 18.46 26.67 10.38
N GLU A 35 18.85 27.89 10.02
CA GLU A 35 18.80 29.05 10.94
C GLU A 35 17.37 29.39 11.34
N MET A 36 16.41 29.22 10.43
CA MET A 36 14.98 29.42 10.69
C MET A 36 14.46 28.40 11.71
N PHE A 37 14.85 27.13 11.55
CA PHE A 37 14.54 26.07 12.51
C PHE A 37 15.11 26.39 13.90
N GLU A 38 16.38 26.76 13.98
CA GLU A 38 17.03 27.09 15.25
C GLU A 38 16.34 28.27 15.94
N PHE A 39 16.03 29.32 15.19
CA PHE A 39 15.28 30.46 15.72
C PHE A 39 13.91 30.04 16.28
N CYS A 40 13.14 29.26 15.52
CA CYS A 40 11.84 28.77 15.97
C CYS A 40 11.94 27.93 17.24
N ARG A 41 12.88 27.00 17.27
CA ARG A 41 13.11 26.09 18.40
C ARG A 41 13.42 26.85 19.69
N GLU A 42 14.21 27.92 19.59
CA GLU A 42 14.60 28.72 20.76
C GLU A 42 13.52 29.71 21.21
N ASN A 43 12.75 30.28 20.28
CA ASN A 43 11.89 31.43 20.54
C ASN A 43 10.39 31.08 20.64
N LEU A 44 9.95 29.98 20.03
CA LEU A 44 8.55 29.58 19.99
C LEU A 44 8.32 28.37 20.91
N LYS A 45 7.79 28.64 22.11
CA LYS A 45 7.50 27.61 23.11
C LYS A 45 6.16 26.94 22.84
N GLY A 46 6.08 25.63 23.10
CA GLY A 46 4.85 24.85 22.96
C GLY A 46 4.59 24.30 21.55
N ILE A 47 5.48 24.58 20.59
CA ILE A 47 5.44 24.04 19.22
C ILE A 47 6.69 23.19 19.01
N SER A 48 6.52 21.96 18.51
CA SER A 48 7.63 21.11 18.12
C SER A 48 7.99 21.38 16.67
N PHE A 49 9.24 21.80 16.43
CA PHE A 49 9.77 21.96 15.08
C PHE A 49 10.64 20.76 14.73
N THR A 50 10.63 20.40 13.45
CA THR A 50 11.52 19.39 12.88
C THR A 50 12.16 19.99 11.64
N TYR A 51 13.48 19.87 11.53
CA TYR A 51 14.22 20.22 10.32
C TYR A 51 14.59 18.92 9.59
N ILE A 52 14.29 18.88 8.30
CA ILE A 52 14.60 17.75 7.42
C ILE A 52 15.63 18.25 6.42
N LYS A 53 16.72 17.50 6.27
CA LYS A 53 17.78 17.86 5.32
C LYS A 53 17.41 17.46 3.90
N ASP A 54 18.00 18.14 2.93
CA ASP A 54 17.80 17.83 1.51
C ASP A 54 18.22 16.39 1.19
N GLU A 55 19.30 15.90 1.80
CA GLU A 55 19.75 14.51 1.60
C GLU A 55 18.73 13.50 2.10
N GLU A 56 18.04 13.77 3.22
CA GLU A 56 16.99 12.90 3.77
C GLU A 56 15.77 12.88 2.86
N ILE A 57 15.40 14.03 2.28
CA ILE A 57 14.31 14.13 1.30
C ILE A 57 14.62 13.28 0.08
N ILE A 58 15.84 13.40 -0.47
CA ILE A 58 16.28 12.65 -1.65
C ILE A 58 16.30 11.14 -1.36
N GLN A 59 16.84 10.74 -0.21
CA GLN A 59 16.87 9.32 0.20
C GLN A 59 15.45 8.74 0.33
N HIS A 60 14.55 9.47 0.98
CA HIS A 60 13.16 9.05 1.11
C HIS A 60 12.44 8.99 -0.24
N HIS A 61 12.69 9.94 -1.13
CA HIS A 61 12.12 9.94 -2.46
C HIS A 61 12.52 8.68 -3.25
N ASN A 62 13.80 8.35 -3.26
CA ASN A 62 14.30 7.16 -3.95
C ASN A 62 13.71 5.87 -3.37
N LYS A 63 13.55 5.78 -2.05
CA LYS A 63 12.90 4.64 -1.40
C LYS A 63 11.42 4.52 -1.80
N LEU A 64 10.70 5.63 -1.89
CA LEU A 64 9.30 5.62 -2.33
C LEU A 64 9.15 5.26 -3.80
N LEU A 65 10.08 5.71 -4.66
CA LEU A 65 10.13 5.32 -6.06
C LEU A 65 10.36 3.82 -6.22
N ASP A 66 11.35 3.25 -5.54
CA ASP A 66 11.62 1.81 -5.54
C ASP A 66 10.40 1.00 -5.06
N GLN A 67 9.74 1.44 -3.99
CA GLN A 67 8.51 0.81 -3.52
C GLN A 67 7.39 0.87 -4.56
N PHE A 68 7.23 1.99 -5.25
CA PHE A 68 6.21 2.16 -6.27
C PHE A 68 6.47 1.26 -7.48
N GLU A 69 7.70 1.23 -7.99
CA GLU A 69 8.11 0.42 -9.14
C GLU A 69 7.98 -1.09 -8.87
N ASN A 70 8.27 -1.53 -7.65
CA ASN A 70 8.17 -2.94 -7.26
C ASN A 70 6.77 -3.34 -6.74
N SER A 71 5.85 -2.39 -6.57
CA SER A 71 4.49 -2.67 -6.11
C SER A 71 3.63 -3.30 -7.21
N VAL A 72 2.67 -4.12 -6.80
CA VAL A 72 1.70 -4.75 -7.71
C VAL A 72 0.30 -4.33 -7.31
N ALA A 73 -0.50 -3.87 -8.28
CA ALA A 73 -1.89 -3.52 -8.03
C ALA A 73 -2.72 -4.77 -7.69
N ILE A 74 -3.56 -4.67 -6.66
CA ILE A 74 -4.52 -5.72 -6.29
C ILE A 74 -5.74 -5.58 -7.19
N THR A 75 -6.01 -6.59 -8.01
CA THR A 75 -7.13 -6.57 -8.97
C THR A 75 -8.48 -6.48 -8.25
N GLY A 76 -9.47 -5.86 -8.89
CA GLY A 76 -10.83 -5.73 -8.34
C GLY A 76 -11.00 -4.66 -7.24
N THR A 77 -9.91 -4.02 -6.78
CA THR A 77 -10.00 -3.11 -5.62
C THR A 77 -10.30 -1.63 -5.96
N ARG A 78 -10.36 -1.26 -7.24
CA ARG A 78 -10.48 0.14 -7.69
C ARG A 78 -11.72 0.88 -7.19
N SER A 79 -12.81 0.16 -6.90
CA SER A 79 -14.08 0.73 -6.45
C SER A 79 -14.12 1.04 -4.95
N PHE A 80 -13.15 0.57 -4.17
CA PHE A 80 -13.12 0.82 -2.73
C PHE A 80 -12.38 2.12 -2.40
N HIS A 81 -12.79 2.73 -1.30
CA HIS A 81 -12.27 4.02 -0.85
C HIS A 81 -11.32 3.88 0.35
N CYS A 82 -11.48 2.83 1.16
CA CYS A 82 -10.65 2.62 2.34
C CYS A 82 -10.16 1.17 2.43
N PHE A 83 -8.93 1.03 2.92
CA PHE A 83 -8.16 -0.20 2.92
C PHE A 83 -7.48 -0.37 4.28
N VAL A 84 -7.71 -1.50 4.94
CA VAL A 84 -7.08 -1.82 6.24
C VAL A 84 -6.40 -3.17 6.14
N PRO A 85 -5.06 -3.24 6.26
CA PRO A 85 -4.35 -4.52 6.26
C PRO A 85 -4.74 -5.32 7.50
N VAL A 86 -5.11 -6.60 7.31
CA VAL A 86 -5.48 -7.52 8.41
C VAL A 86 -4.36 -8.53 8.66
N SER A 87 -3.77 -9.03 7.59
CA SER A 87 -2.62 -9.94 7.61
C SER A 87 -1.73 -9.64 6.40
N GLU A 88 -0.58 -10.32 6.32
CA GLU A 88 0.33 -10.23 5.17
C GLU A 88 -0.37 -10.55 3.83
N SER A 89 -1.40 -11.39 3.90
CA SER A 89 -2.14 -11.95 2.77
C SER A 89 -3.54 -11.39 2.57
N ASN A 90 -4.06 -10.52 3.46
CA ASN A 90 -5.46 -10.08 3.41
C ASN A 90 -5.63 -8.60 3.73
N LEU A 91 -6.54 -7.98 2.99
CA LEU A 91 -6.95 -6.59 3.13
C LEU A 91 -8.46 -6.50 3.35
N LYS A 92 -8.88 -5.66 4.30
CA LYS A 92 -10.27 -5.19 4.36
C LYS A 92 -10.44 -4.02 3.41
N CYS A 93 -11.45 -4.11 2.57
CA CYS A 93 -11.79 -3.10 1.58
C CYS A 93 -13.19 -2.55 1.90
N PHE A 94 -13.31 -1.22 1.97
CA PHE A 94 -14.55 -0.53 2.31
C PHE A 94 -14.97 0.39 1.17
N ILE A 95 -16.26 0.38 0.83
CA ILE A 95 -16.79 1.20 -0.27
C ILE A 95 -16.68 2.70 0.04
N THR A 96 -16.75 3.08 1.33
CA THR A 96 -16.54 4.46 1.81
C THR A 96 -15.71 4.45 3.09
N SER A 97 -15.08 5.57 3.45
CA SER A 97 -14.27 5.66 4.69
C SER A 97 -15.04 5.47 6.00
N GLN A 98 -16.37 5.61 5.98
CA GLN A 98 -17.21 5.49 7.18
C GLN A 98 -18.04 4.20 7.18
N ALA A 99 -17.90 3.35 6.16
CA ALA A 99 -18.62 2.09 6.10
C ALA A 99 -18.17 1.15 7.22
N THR A 100 -19.12 0.44 7.80
CA THR A 100 -18.87 -0.62 8.79
C THR A 100 -18.70 -1.99 8.14
N GLU A 101 -19.35 -2.19 7.00
CA GLU A 101 -19.23 -3.40 6.19
C GLU A 101 -17.98 -3.35 5.31
N TYR A 102 -17.33 -4.50 5.17
CA TYR A 102 -16.11 -4.65 4.40
C TYR A 102 -16.08 -5.97 3.64
N GLU A 103 -15.32 -5.97 2.56
CA GLU A 103 -14.94 -7.17 1.84
C GLU A 103 -13.48 -7.53 2.15
N ILE A 104 -13.17 -8.82 2.21
CA ILE A 104 -11.79 -9.29 2.37
C ILE A 104 -11.23 -9.60 0.98
N HIS A 105 -10.15 -8.92 0.62
CA HIS A 105 -9.39 -9.18 -0.60
C HIS A 105 -8.05 -9.82 -0.26
N SER A 106 -7.71 -10.91 -0.97
CA SER A 106 -6.39 -11.52 -0.88
C SER A 106 -5.36 -10.63 -1.56
N THR A 107 -4.26 -10.34 -0.86
CA THR A 107 -3.08 -9.63 -1.37
C THR A 107 -2.03 -10.59 -1.91
N ILE A 108 -2.25 -11.90 -1.80
CA ILE A 108 -1.35 -12.91 -2.33
C ILE A 108 -1.31 -12.72 -3.83
N LYS A 109 -0.14 -12.32 -4.34
CA LYS A 109 0.13 -12.29 -5.77
C LYS A 109 -0.28 -13.65 -6.32
N ALA A 110 -1.26 -13.66 -7.23
CA ALA A 110 -1.63 -14.88 -7.91
C ALA A 110 -0.34 -15.46 -8.51
N ILE A 111 0.11 -16.57 -7.93
CA ILE A 111 1.27 -17.26 -8.45
C ILE A 111 0.83 -17.67 -9.84
N GLN A 112 1.51 -17.13 -10.86
CA GLN A 112 1.41 -17.70 -12.19
C GLN A 112 2.04 -19.08 -12.06
N ILE A 113 1.20 -20.08 -11.81
CA ILE A 113 1.62 -21.46 -11.81
C ILE A 113 1.86 -21.77 -13.28
N THR A 114 3.14 -21.87 -13.65
CA THR A 114 3.51 -22.42 -14.95
C THR A 114 3.13 -23.89 -14.93
N LEU A 115 2.10 -24.23 -15.68
CA LEU A 115 1.67 -25.61 -15.85
C LEU A 115 2.31 -26.16 -17.12
N HIS A 116 2.68 -27.43 -17.07
CA HIS A 116 3.10 -28.22 -18.21
C HIS A 116 2.13 -29.38 -18.43
N THR A 117 2.08 -29.86 -19.68
CA THR A 117 1.38 -31.11 -19.98
C THR A 117 1.95 -32.24 -19.13
N ARG A 118 1.07 -33.07 -18.57
CA ARG A 118 1.31 -34.16 -17.61
C ARG A 118 1.59 -33.73 -16.16
N ASP A 119 1.48 -32.45 -15.83
CA ASP A 119 1.50 -32.05 -14.42
C ASP A 119 0.29 -32.59 -13.68
N SER A 120 0.51 -33.04 -12.44
CA SER A 120 -0.57 -33.44 -11.54
C SER A 120 -1.03 -32.24 -10.70
N ILE A 121 -2.30 -31.93 -10.77
CA ILE A 121 -2.92 -30.79 -10.09
C ILE A 121 -4.10 -31.23 -9.21
N ALA A 122 -4.49 -30.38 -8.27
CA ALA A 122 -5.76 -30.48 -7.57
C ALA A 122 -6.72 -29.40 -8.10
N CYS A 123 -7.93 -29.79 -8.49
CA CYS A 123 -8.96 -28.87 -8.99
C CYS A 123 -10.31 -29.11 -8.28
N VAL A 124 -11.20 -28.13 -8.37
CA VAL A 124 -12.56 -28.22 -7.80
C VAL A 124 -13.55 -28.50 -8.93
N TYR A 125 -14.29 -29.59 -8.83
CA TYR A 125 -15.38 -29.95 -9.73
C TYR A 125 -16.61 -30.37 -8.91
N ASP A 126 -17.76 -29.76 -9.20
CA ASP A 126 -19.02 -29.93 -8.46
C ASP A 126 -18.89 -29.71 -6.94
N GLY A 127 -18.12 -28.67 -6.56
CA GLY A 127 -17.86 -28.32 -5.16
C GLY A 127 -16.94 -29.29 -4.39
N GLN A 128 -16.38 -30.31 -5.05
CA GLN A 128 -15.45 -31.28 -4.45
C GLN A 128 -14.06 -31.15 -5.04
N TRP A 129 -13.03 -31.45 -4.23
CA TRP A 129 -11.63 -31.46 -4.67
C TRP A 129 -11.28 -32.79 -5.35
N TRP A 130 -10.64 -32.71 -6.50
CA TRP A 130 -10.20 -33.86 -7.30
C TRP A 130 -8.74 -33.70 -7.70
N LEU A 131 -8.02 -34.83 -7.77
CA LEU A 131 -6.71 -34.86 -8.43
C LEU A 131 -6.92 -35.06 -9.93
N ALA A 132 -6.14 -34.34 -10.75
CA ALA A 132 -6.22 -34.41 -12.19
C ALA A 132 -4.84 -34.28 -12.85
N GLU A 133 -4.71 -34.79 -14.06
CA GLU A 133 -3.53 -34.61 -14.92
C GLU A 133 -3.83 -33.57 -16.00
N VAL A 134 -2.90 -32.65 -16.26
CA VAL A 134 -3.00 -31.69 -17.36
C VAL A 134 -2.76 -32.38 -18.70
N ASN A 135 -3.74 -32.38 -19.59
CA ASN A 135 -3.61 -32.95 -20.94
C ASN A 135 -3.09 -31.93 -21.94
N ASP A 136 -3.63 -30.72 -21.90
CA ASP A 136 -3.38 -29.66 -22.89
C ASP A 136 -3.62 -28.27 -22.28
N ILE A 137 -2.95 -27.26 -22.82
CA ILE A 137 -2.99 -25.88 -22.33
C ILE A 137 -3.25 -24.95 -23.53
N SER A 138 -4.34 -24.18 -23.48
CA SER A 138 -4.66 -23.21 -24.52
C SER A 138 -4.24 -21.80 -24.12
N ASP A 139 -3.13 -21.33 -24.70
CA ASP A 139 -2.65 -19.97 -24.47
C ASP A 139 -3.62 -18.89 -24.98
N ILE A 140 -4.43 -19.23 -26.00
CA ILE A 140 -5.40 -18.33 -26.63
C ILE A 140 -6.62 -18.14 -25.73
N ASN A 141 -7.18 -19.24 -25.21
CA ASN A 141 -8.40 -19.21 -24.41
C ASN A 141 -8.12 -19.00 -22.91
N LYS A 142 -6.86 -19.12 -22.47
CA LYS A 142 -6.45 -19.08 -21.06
C LYS A 142 -7.13 -20.16 -20.22
N ASP A 143 -7.33 -21.35 -20.79
CA ASP A 143 -7.87 -22.53 -20.12
C ASP A 143 -6.94 -23.75 -20.25
N VAL A 144 -7.21 -24.75 -19.42
CA VAL A 144 -6.41 -25.98 -19.31
C VAL A 144 -7.35 -27.18 -19.38
N LEU A 145 -7.05 -28.11 -20.27
CA LEU A 145 -7.76 -29.39 -20.36
C LEU A 145 -7.13 -30.38 -19.38
N VAL A 146 -7.93 -30.98 -18.51
CA VAL A 146 -7.46 -31.91 -17.48
C VAL A 146 -8.25 -33.21 -17.46
N THR A 147 -7.58 -34.32 -17.16
CA THR A 147 -8.22 -35.62 -16.88
C THR A 147 -8.30 -35.84 -15.38
N ILE A 148 -9.52 -35.89 -14.83
CA ILE A 148 -9.73 -36.16 -13.39
C ILE A 148 -9.48 -37.64 -13.09
N TYR A 149 -8.71 -37.92 -12.04
CA TYR A 149 -8.56 -39.27 -11.49
C TYR A 149 -9.80 -39.67 -10.71
N GLN A 150 -10.66 -40.46 -11.35
CA GLN A 150 -11.81 -41.06 -10.70
C GLN A 150 -11.47 -42.50 -10.25
N PRO A 151 -11.65 -42.85 -8.96
CA PRO A 151 -11.53 -44.23 -8.55
C PRO A 151 -12.58 -45.07 -9.27
N ARG A 152 -12.15 -46.14 -9.96
CA ARG A 152 -13.08 -47.10 -10.57
C ARG A 152 -13.97 -47.68 -9.47
N ARG A 153 -15.28 -47.42 -9.54
CA ARG A 153 -16.25 -48.22 -8.76
C ARG A 153 -16.18 -49.65 -9.29
N TYR A 154 -15.67 -50.57 -8.48
CA TYR A 154 -15.81 -51.98 -8.75
C TYR A 154 -17.31 -52.28 -8.74
N LYS A 155 -17.85 -52.78 -9.86
CA LYS A 155 -19.22 -53.31 -9.87
C LYS A 155 -19.13 -54.66 -9.20
N ASP A 156 -19.42 -54.72 -7.90
CA ASP A 156 -19.72 -55.99 -7.24
C ASP A 156 -20.95 -56.58 -7.94
N GLY A 157 -20.73 -57.66 -8.68
CA GLY A 157 -21.79 -58.47 -9.28
C GLY A 157 -22.52 -59.22 -8.16
N PHE A 158 -23.83 -59.06 -8.13
CA PHE A 158 -24.76 -59.95 -7.44
C PHE A 158 -24.73 -61.35 -8.06
#